data_AF-A0A915XVU4-F1
#
_entry.id   AF-A0A915XVU4-F1
#
_cell.length_a   1.000
_cell.length_b   1.000
_cell.length_c   1.000
_cell.angle_alpha   90.00
_cell.angle_beta   90.00
_cell.angle_gamma   90.00
#
_symmetry.space_group_name_H-M   'P 1'
#
loop_
_entity.id
_entity.type
_entity.pdbx_description
1 polymer ?
#
loop_
_entity_poly.entity_id
_entity_poly.type
_entity_poly.pdbx_seq_one_letter_code
_entity_poly.pdbx_strand_id
1 'polypeptide(L)'
;MRYTIERVLGTCLVGLALTAGSIIGAYAQLVYGVTEDNRLITFEANNPTALLSNRPITGLAQPSELILGLDVRPRTGELYALGSSNRIYKIDPMTGMAMTVGSGMPFSPVLQGVEFGFDFNPVVDRIRLTADSGQNLRLHPDTGMVIGVDGTLQYNAGDPNFGRQPWIVGSAYTNNFDGTTATVLYNIDARQDVLVIQNPPNAGGLVTVGSLGMNVSTVLGFDILTVNGNDMGYVAIIDMDRGDFRSWFGEIDLSTGMIMPVGPIGGVALRVRDIAVVVPEPASLMALSAGLAALAARRRRRRK
;
A
#
# COMPACT_ATOMS: atom_id res chain seq x y z
N MET A 1 9.40 -18.28 -75.97
CA MET A 1 9.31 -19.75 -75.82
C MET A 1 9.77 -20.08 -74.40
N ARG A 2 8.96 -20.85 -73.66
CA ARG A 2 9.03 -21.11 -72.20
C ARG A 2 10.40 -21.63 -71.72
N TYR A 3 10.75 -21.41 -70.44
CA TYR A 3 11.25 -22.40 -69.44
C TYR A 3 11.57 -21.64 -68.12
N THR A 4 10.65 -21.61 -67.15
CA THR A 4 10.57 -22.45 -65.92
C THR A 4 11.70 -22.19 -64.91
N ILE A 5 11.41 -21.44 -63.85
CA ILE A 5 12.25 -21.30 -62.64
C ILE A 5 11.74 -22.30 -61.61
N GLU A 6 12.53 -23.32 -61.29
CA GLU A 6 12.28 -24.17 -60.13
C GLU A 6 12.99 -23.64 -58.88
N ARG A 7 12.24 -23.69 -57.77
CA ARG A 7 12.61 -23.29 -56.42
C ARG A 7 13.52 -24.33 -55.78
N VAL A 8 14.52 -23.88 -55.01
CA VAL A 8 15.05 -24.66 -53.89
C VAL A 8 14.95 -23.79 -52.63
N LEU A 9 14.03 -24.20 -51.75
CA LEU A 9 13.79 -23.64 -50.42
C LEU A 9 14.80 -24.25 -49.44
N GLY A 10 15.66 -23.43 -48.86
CA GLY A 10 16.44 -23.77 -47.66
C GLY A 10 15.71 -23.26 -46.42
N THR A 11 15.00 -24.14 -45.72
CA THR A 11 14.37 -23.86 -44.42
C THR A 11 15.42 -23.93 -43.30
N CYS A 12 15.80 -22.78 -42.74
CA CYS A 12 16.44 -22.68 -41.43
C CYS A 12 15.34 -22.80 -40.35
N LEU A 13 15.32 -23.92 -39.63
CA LEU A 13 14.51 -24.10 -38.42
C LEU A 13 15.25 -23.49 -37.23
N VAL A 14 14.86 -22.29 -36.81
CA VAL A 14 15.16 -21.80 -35.47
C VAL A 14 14.02 -22.25 -34.57
N GLY A 15 14.26 -23.26 -33.75
CA GLY A 15 13.33 -23.70 -32.73
C GLY A 15 13.18 -22.62 -31.65
N LEU A 16 12.09 -21.86 -31.70
CA LEU A 16 11.68 -20.99 -30.60
C LEU A 16 11.03 -21.89 -29.54
N ALA A 17 11.80 -22.25 -28.51
CA ALA A 17 11.23 -22.84 -27.31
C ALA A 17 10.37 -21.78 -26.61
N LEU A 18 9.05 -21.81 -26.86
CA LEU A 18 8.10 -21.13 -25.99
C LEU A 18 8.08 -21.90 -24.67
N THR A 19 8.81 -21.38 -23.68
CA THR A 19 8.45 -21.63 -22.30
C THR A 19 7.06 -21.03 -22.11
N ALA A 20 6.07 -21.91 -21.86
CA ALA A 20 4.76 -21.48 -21.37
C ALA A 20 4.97 -20.95 -19.95
N GLY A 21 5.46 -19.71 -19.85
CA GLY A 21 5.36 -18.93 -18.64
C GLY A 21 3.87 -18.77 -18.35
N SER A 22 3.47 -19.16 -17.15
CA SER A 22 2.13 -18.93 -16.64
C SER A 22 1.72 -17.50 -16.92
N ILE A 23 0.77 -17.31 -17.83
CA ILE A 23 -0.02 -16.07 -17.95
C ILE A 23 -0.95 -16.04 -16.74
N ILE A 24 -0.37 -15.79 -15.56
CA ILE A 24 -1.13 -15.18 -14.48
C ILE A 24 -1.50 -13.81 -15.05
N GLY A 25 -2.80 -13.59 -15.27
CA GLY A 25 -3.28 -12.28 -15.68
C GLY A 25 -2.73 -11.27 -14.70
N ALA A 26 -1.82 -10.39 -15.18
CA ALA A 26 -1.32 -9.29 -14.40
C ALA A 26 -2.52 -8.37 -14.15
N TYR A 27 -3.16 -8.51 -12.99
CA TYR A 27 -4.07 -7.49 -12.52
C TYR A 27 -3.22 -6.21 -12.42
N ALA A 28 -3.64 -5.16 -13.12
CA ALA A 28 -3.05 -3.84 -12.95
C ALA A 28 -3.36 -3.39 -11.52
N GLN A 29 -2.40 -3.55 -10.61
CA GLN A 29 -2.57 -3.20 -9.21
C GLN A 29 -2.38 -1.69 -9.07
N LEU A 30 -3.45 -1.03 -8.64
CA LEU A 30 -3.45 0.41 -8.42
C LEU A 30 -2.98 0.69 -7.00
N VAL A 31 -2.02 1.59 -6.87
CA VAL A 31 -1.52 2.05 -5.57
C VAL A 31 -2.01 3.48 -5.34
N TYR A 32 -2.68 3.70 -4.23
CA TYR A 32 -2.89 5.01 -3.63
C TYR A 32 -1.70 5.30 -2.72
N GLY A 33 -1.14 6.49 -2.80
CA GLY A 33 -0.12 6.95 -1.86
C GLY A 33 -0.46 8.32 -1.31
N VAL A 34 -0.10 8.57 -0.06
CA VAL A 34 -0.18 9.90 0.53
C VAL A 34 1.22 10.46 0.76
N THR A 35 1.47 11.67 0.26
CA THR A 35 2.76 12.34 0.44
C THR A 35 2.79 13.18 1.70
N GLU A 36 3.98 13.50 2.20
CA GLU A 36 4.11 14.37 3.39
C GLU A 36 3.62 15.80 3.19
N ASP A 37 3.57 16.28 1.94
CA ASP A 37 2.93 17.55 1.57
C ASP A 37 1.41 17.43 1.33
N ASN A 38 0.82 16.33 1.84
CA ASN A 38 -0.61 16.10 1.93
C ASN A 38 -1.30 15.99 0.56
N ARG A 39 -0.68 15.21 -0.34
CA ARG A 39 -1.20 14.94 -1.68
C ARG A 39 -1.53 13.47 -1.83
N LEU A 40 -2.67 13.20 -2.45
CA LEU A 40 -3.04 11.86 -2.90
C LEU A 40 -2.45 11.64 -4.29
N ILE A 41 -1.53 10.67 -4.37
CA ILE A 41 -0.96 10.19 -5.62
C ILE A 41 -1.53 8.83 -5.98
N THR A 42 -1.53 8.51 -7.28
CA THR A 42 -1.80 7.15 -7.75
C THR A 42 -0.78 6.72 -8.78
N PHE A 43 -0.46 5.43 -8.80
CA PHE A 43 0.42 4.80 -9.78
C PHE A 43 0.12 3.30 -9.89
N GLU A 44 0.64 2.66 -10.93
CA GLU A 44 0.58 1.21 -11.08
C GLU A 44 1.75 0.56 -10.33
N ALA A 45 1.52 -0.53 -9.61
CA ALA A 45 2.56 -1.23 -8.85
C ALA A 45 3.78 -1.64 -9.71
N ASN A 46 3.53 -1.97 -10.99
CA ASN A 46 4.59 -2.34 -11.94
C ASN A 46 5.26 -1.15 -12.66
N ASN A 47 4.79 0.07 -12.43
CA ASN A 47 5.34 1.30 -13.01
C ASN A 47 5.22 2.48 -12.02
N PRO A 48 5.88 2.40 -10.84
CA PRO A 48 5.75 3.40 -9.79
C PRO A 48 6.31 4.78 -10.17
N THR A 49 7.21 4.83 -11.17
CA THR A 49 7.81 6.07 -11.65
C THR A 49 6.79 7.00 -12.33
N ALA A 50 5.76 6.44 -12.98
CA ALA A 50 4.77 7.21 -13.73
C ALA A 50 3.47 7.37 -12.93
N LEU A 51 3.29 8.53 -12.30
CA LEU A 51 2.05 8.82 -11.59
C LEU A 51 0.86 8.90 -12.57
N LEU A 52 -0.24 8.26 -12.22
CA LEU A 52 -1.54 8.38 -12.87
C LEU A 52 -2.30 9.63 -12.39
N SER A 53 -2.13 10.01 -11.13
CA SER A 53 -2.66 11.26 -10.57
C SER A 53 -1.80 11.81 -9.45
N ASN A 54 -1.91 13.12 -9.22
CA ASN A 54 -1.29 13.81 -8.09
C ASN A 54 -2.17 15.01 -7.66
N ARG A 55 -2.97 14.84 -6.61
CA ARG A 55 -4.00 15.81 -6.19
C ARG A 55 -3.77 16.27 -4.75
N PRO A 56 -3.97 17.57 -4.42
CA PRO A 56 -3.98 17.98 -3.01
C PRO A 56 -5.16 17.32 -2.28
N ILE A 57 -4.94 16.91 -1.03
CA ILE A 57 -6.04 16.49 -0.16
C ILE A 57 -6.72 17.75 0.38
N THR A 58 -8.06 17.78 0.31
CA THR A 58 -8.88 18.93 0.74
C THR A 58 -10.02 18.46 1.65
N GLY A 59 -10.74 19.37 2.31
CA GLY A 59 -11.89 19.00 3.16
C GLY A 59 -11.54 18.50 4.57
N LEU A 60 -10.27 18.61 4.98
CA LEU A 60 -9.86 18.29 6.35
C LEU A 60 -10.47 19.27 7.35
N ALA A 61 -10.80 18.77 8.54
CA ALA A 61 -11.54 19.52 9.56
C ALA A 61 -10.72 20.65 10.19
N GLN A 62 -9.38 20.51 10.23
CA GLN A 62 -8.47 21.53 10.74
C GLN A 62 -7.57 22.07 9.63
N PRO A 63 -7.33 23.39 9.58
CA PRO A 63 -6.27 23.95 8.75
C PRO A 63 -4.93 23.31 9.10
N SER A 64 -4.13 22.93 8.10
CA SER A 64 -2.82 22.30 8.27
C SER A 64 -2.81 20.91 8.91
N GLU A 65 -3.97 20.24 9.01
CA GLU A 65 -4.00 18.82 9.34
C GLU A 65 -3.27 18.00 8.26
N LEU A 66 -2.46 17.04 8.70
CA LEU A 66 -1.75 16.11 7.83
C LEU A 66 -2.45 14.76 7.86
N ILE A 67 -2.47 14.06 6.74
CA ILE A 67 -2.79 12.65 6.70
C ILE A 67 -1.55 11.85 7.11
N LEU A 68 -1.75 10.92 8.05
CA LEU A 68 -0.72 10.15 8.72
C LEU A 68 -0.78 8.65 8.39
N GLY A 69 -1.87 8.17 7.81
CA GLY A 69 -2.04 6.79 7.39
C GLY A 69 -3.20 6.66 6.40
N LEU A 70 -3.19 5.60 5.59
CA LEU A 70 -4.08 5.40 4.46
C LEU A 70 -4.37 3.90 4.28
N ASP A 71 -5.63 3.51 4.17
CA ASP A 71 -5.98 2.12 3.81
C ASP A 71 -7.37 2.05 3.16
N VAL A 72 -7.64 0.99 2.40
CA VAL A 72 -8.93 0.71 1.78
C VAL A 72 -9.69 -0.33 2.61
N ARG A 73 -10.90 0.03 3.04
CA ARG A 73 -11.77 -0.89 3.78
C ARG A 73 -12.20 -2.06 2.88
N PRO A 74 -11.82 -3.32 3.16
CA PRO A 74 -12.11 -4.45 2.28
C PRO A 74 -13.60 -4.66 2.03
N ARG A 75 -14.43 -4.39 3.05
CA ARG A 75 -15.88 -4.53 2.97
C ARG A 75 -16.56 -3.56 2.02
N THR A 76 -16.04 -2.35 1.86
CA THR A 76 -16.73 -1.29 1.10
C THR A 76 -15.94 -0.77 -0.09
N GLY A 77 -14.65 -1.07 -0.17
CA GLY A 77 -13.75 -0.55 -1.20
C GLY A 77 -13.48 0.96 -1.07
N GLU A 78 -13.86 1.58 0.05
CA GLU A 78 -13.66 3.01 0.29
C GLU A 78 -12.27 3.28 0.87
N LEU A 79 -11.63 4.34 0.39
CA LEU A 79 -10.32 4.80 0.87
C LEU A 79 -10.50 5.61 2.16
N TYR A 80 -9.83 5.19 3.22
CA TYR A 80 -9.83 5.80 4.54
C TYR A 80 -8.46 6.39 4.85
N ALA A 81 -8.46 7.41 5.71
CA ALA A 81 -7.25 8.07 6.14
C ALA A 81 -7.28 8.46 7.62
N LEU A 82 -6.12 8.40 8.26
CA LEU A 82 -5.87 8.93 9.59
C LEU A 82 -5.39 10.38 9.49
N GLY A 83 -6.07 11.31 10.15
CA GLY A 83 -5.64 12.70 10.27
C GLY A 83 -4.90 13.00 11.57
N SER A 84 -3.94 13.93 11.52
CA SER A 84 -3.13 14.36 12.66
C SER A 84 -3.91 15.04 13.79
N SER A 85 -5.18 15.38 13.56
CA SER A 85 -6.07 15.92 14.60
C SER A 85 -6.90 14.84 15.33
N ASN A 86 -6.48 13.57 15.25
CA ASN A 86 -7.17 12.40 15.84
C ASN A 86 -8.52 12.12 15.18
N ARG A 87 -8.56 12.16 13.85
CA ARG A 87 -9.79 11.98 13.07
C ARG A 87 -9.60 10.95 12.00
N ILE A 88 -10.68 10.27 11.66
CA ILE A 88 -10.72 9.37 10.52
C ILE A 88 -11.50 10.06 9.41
N TYR A 89 -10.98 9.96 8.20
CA TYR A 89 -11.58 10.49 6.98
C TYR A 89 -11.85 9.37 5.99
N LYS A 90 -12.88 9.55 5.17
CA LYS A 90 -12.97 8.92 3.85
C LYS A 90 -12.43 9.90 2.82
N ILE A 91 -11.61 9.44 1.89
CA ILE A 91 -11.08 10.25 0.79
C ILE A 91 -11.68 9.76 -0.52
N ASP A 92 -12.23 10.66 -1.31
CA ASP A 92 -12.59 10.35 -2.69
C ASP A 92 -11.30 10.28 -3.54
N PRO A 93 -10.93 9.10 -4.07
CA PRO A 93 -9.69 8.95 -4.82
C PRO A 93 -9.67 9.74 -6.14
N MET A 94 -10.83 10.08 -6.69
CA MET A 94 -10.96 10.82 -7.94
C MET A 94 -10.78 12.33 -7.76
N THR A 95 -11.15 12.87 -6.60
CA THR A 95 -11.11 14.32 -6.35
C THR A 95 -10.06 14.74 -5.32
N GLY A 96 -9.67 13.84 -4.41
CA GLY A 96 -8.85 14.16 -3.23
C GLY A 96 -9.64 14.84 -2.10
N MET A 97 -10.97 14.85 -2.18
CA MET A 97 -11.82 15.44 -1.14
C MET A 97 -11.98 14.46 0.03
N ALA A 98 -11.60 14.91 1.22
CA ALA A 98 -11.77 14.19 2.48
C ALA A 98 -13.08 14.57 3.17
N MET A 99 -13.74 13.60 3.78
CA MET A 99 -14.94 13.78 4.61
C MET A 99 -14.74 13.05 5.93
N THR A 100 -15.07 13.69 7.05
CA THR A 100 -14.95 13.07 8.37
C THR A 100 -15.87 11.86 8.51
N VAL A 101 -15.38 10.84 9.21
CA VAL A 101 -16.15 9.65 9.57
C VAL A 101 -16.94 9.89 10.86
N GLY A 102 -18.12 9.28 10.95
CA GLY A 102 -18.98 9.33 12.14
C GLY A 102 -19.42 10.75 12.46
N SER A 103 -19.31 11.14 13.74
CA SER A 103 -19.63 12.51 14.17
C SER A 103 -18.60 13.54 13.73
N GLY A 104 -17.46 13.12 13.16
CA GLY A 104 -16.32 13.98 12.92
C GLY A 104 -15.85 14.68 14.19
N MET A 105 -15.80 13.96 15.32
CA MET A 105 -15.15 14.40 16.58
C MET A 105 -13.76 13.75 16.69
N PRO A 106 -12.81 14.37 17.40
CA PRO A 106 -11.50 13.75 17.56
C PRO A 106 -11.65 12.56 18.51
N PHE A 107 -11.07 11.42 18.16
CA PHE A 107 -11.10 10.26 19.03
C PHE A 107 -10.18 10.44 20.24
N SER A 108 -10.40 9.62 21.27
CA SER A 108 -9.58 9.53 22.48
C SER A 108 -9.35 8.06 22.84
N PRO A 109 -8.17 7.65 23.35
CA PRO A 109 -6.98 8.48 23.60
C PRO A 109 -6.38 9.06 22.30
N VAL A 110 -5.69 10.20 22.42
CA VAL A 110 -5.03 10.85 21.30
C VAL A 110 -3.84 10.04 20.79
N LEU A 111 -3.45 10.30 19.54
CA LEU A 111 -2.26 9.76 18.90
C LEU A 111 -1.01 10.08 19.74
N GLN A 112 -0.17 9.06 19.94
CA GLN A 112 1.12 9.18 20.59
C GLN A 112 2.19 8.67 19.64
N GLY A 113 3.16 9.51 19.29
CA GLY A 113 4.17 9.17 18.30
C GLY A 113 4.19 10.12 17.12
N VAL A 114 4.98 9.76 16.12
CA VAL A 114 5.18 10.53 14.88
C VAL A 114 4.71 9.75 13.65
N GLU A 115 5.02 8.46 13.60
CA GLU A 115 4.66 7.58 12.49
C GLU A 115 3.75 6.45 12.96
N PHE A 116 2.86 6.01 12.07
CA PHE A 116 1.71 5.19 12.42
C PHE A 116 1.49 4.11 11.38
N GLY A 117 1.17 2.89 11.84
CA GLY A 117 0.53 1.89 10.99
C GLY A 117 -0.99 2.03 11.10
N PHE A 118 -1.71 1.95 9.98
CA PHE A 118 -3.15 2.18 9.90
C PHE A 118 -3.76 1.19 8.91
N ASP A 119 -4.48 0.17 9.38
CA ASP A 119 -4.93 -0.91 8.49
C ASP A 119 -6.21 -1.60 8.96
N PHE A 120 -7.06 -2.00 8.02
CA PHE A 120 -8.32 -2.68 8.28
C PHE A 120 -8.11 -4.17 8.54
N ASN A 121 -8.53 -4.63 9.70
CA ASN A 121 -8.70 -6.05 9.92
C ASN A 121 -9.89 -6.57 9.09
N PRO A 122 -9.68 -7.44 8.08
CA PRO A 122 -10.73 -7.86 7.17
C PRO A 122 -11.74 -8.84 7.81
N VAL A 123 -11.37 -9.48 8.94
CA VAL A 123 -12.24 -10.44 9.66
C VAL A 123 -13.24 -9.73 10.55
N VAL A 124 -12.77 -8.81 11.40
CA VAL A 124 -13.63 -8.12 12.39
C VAL A 124 -14.08 -6.73 11.95
N ASP A 125 -13.59 -6.26 10.80
CA ASP A 125 -13.89 -4.94 10.23
C ASP A 125 -13.66 -3.81 11.25
N ARG A 126 -12.42 -3.76 11.74
CA ARG A 126 -11.92 -2.73 12.64
C ARG A 126 -10.59 -2.26 12.13
N ILE A 127 -10.29 -0.99 12.36
CA ILE A 127 -9.00 -0.43 12.00
C ILE A 127 -8.03 -0.70 13.14
N ARG A 128 -6.88 -1.29 12.84
CA ARG A 128 -5.71 -1.33 13.71
C ARG A 128 -4.96 -0.03 13.52
N LEU A 129 -4.61 0.62 14.64
CA LEU A 129 -3.70 1.73 14.66
C LEU A 129 -2.53 1.39 15.57
N THR A 130 -1.34 1.39 15.02
CA THR A 130 -0.08 1.21 15.75
C THR A 130 0.73 2.48 15.63
N ALA A 131 1.62 2.75 16.58
CA ALA A 131 2.51 3.87 16.49
C ALA A 131 3.93 3.50 16.90
N ASP A 132 4.84 4.33 16.45
CA ASP A 132 6.26 4.29 16.75
C ASP A 132 6.51 4.47 18.27
N SER A 133 5.60 5.11 19.01
CA SER A 133 5.64 5.18 20.48
C SER A 133 5.34 3.84 21.20
N GLY A 134 4.86 2.83 20.47
CA GLY A 134 4.34 1.58 21.02
C GLY A 134 2.81 1.60 21.27
N GLN A 135 2.12 2.69 20.94
CA GLN A 135 0.67 2.78 21.03
C GLN A 135 0.01 1.74 20.09
N ASN A 136 -1.06 1.12 20.57
CA ASN A 136 -1.80 0.08 19.87
C ASN A 136 -3.30 0.24 20.16
N LEU A 137 -4.06 0.68 19.16
CA LEU A 137 -5.49 0.97 19.27
C LEU A 137 -6.29 0.15 18.24
N ARG A 138 -7.56 -0.04 18.55
CA ARG A 138 -8.59 -0.47 17.60
C ARG A 138 -9.63 0.63 17.45
N LEU A 139 -9.91 1.04 16.21
CA LEU A 139 -10.92 2.05 15.90
C LEU A 139 -12.12 1.44 15.16
N HIS A 140 -13.27 2.07 15.30
CA HIS A 140 -14.49 1.69 14.60
C HIS A 140 -14.63 2.48 13.28
N PRO A 141 -14.74 1.82 12.13
CA PRO A 141 -14.69 2.50 10.83
C PRO A 141 -15.95 3.31 10.49
N ASP A 142 -17.08 3.06 11.17
CA ASP A 142 -18.30 3.86 10.95
C ASP A 142 -18.43 5.05 11.92
N THR A 143 -17.84 4.99 13.11
CA THR A 143 -17.94 6.08 14.11
C THR A 143 -16.67 6.94 14.18
N GLY A 144 -15.54 6.43 13.69
CA GLY A 144 -14.23 7.07 13.78
C GLY A 144 -13.64 7.07 15.18
N MET A 145 -14.24 6.36 16.14
CA MET A 145 -13.86 6.36 17.54
C MET A 145 -13.01 5.14 17.91
N VAL A 146 -12.17 5.28 18.94
CA VAL A 146 -11.47 4.16 19.56
C VAL A 146 -12.48 3.24 20.26
N ILE A 147 -12.33 1.94 20.04
CA ILE A 147 -13.11 0.87 20.68
C ILE A 147 -12.25 -0.09 21.49
N GLY A 148 -10.93 0.00 21.38
CA GLY A 148 -9.98 -0.79 22.14
C GLY A 148 -8.68 -0.04 22.32
N VAL A 149 -8.24 0.06 23.56
CA VAL A 149 -6.86 0.42 23.91
C VAL A 149 -6.18 -0.90 24.24
N ASP A 150 -5.34 -1.37 23.33
CA ASP A 150 -4.70 -2.68 23.42
C ASP A 150 -3.35 -2.57 24.15
N GLY A 151 -2.71 -3.72 24.43
CA GLY A 151 -1.39 -3.75 25.07
C GLY A 151 -0.33 -3.02 24.22
N THR A 152 0.57 -2.32 24.92
CA THR A 152 1.72 -1.64 24.31
C THR A 152 2.54 -2.62 23.48
N LEU A 153 2.98 -2.17 22.30
CA LEU A 153 3.80 -2.99 21.40
C LEU A 153 5.11 -3.37 22.08
N GLN A 154 5.41 -4.67 22.11
CA GLN A 154 6.61 -5.23 22.73
C GLN A 154 6.97 -6.57 22.11
N TYR A 155 8.26 -6.84 21.97
CA TYR A 155 8.74 -8.15 21.55
C TYR A 155 8.44 -9.21 22.61
N ASN A 156 7.92 -10.35 22.16
CA ASN A 156 7.58 -11.46 23.04
C ASN A 156 8.82 -12.09 23.69
N ALA A 157 8.65 -12.72 24.85
CA ALA A 157 9.73 -13.49 25.47
C ALA A 157 10.24 -14.59 24.53
N GLY A 158 11.55 -14.66 24.35
CA GLY A 158 12.21 -15.60 23.41
C GLY A 158 12.35 -15.07 21.98
N ASP A 159 11.77 -13.91 21.67
CA ASP A 159 12.04 -13.23 20.40
C ASP A 159 13.50 -12.70 20.33
N PRO A 160 14.17 -12.72 19.17
CA PRO A 160 15.53 -12.17 19.02
C PRO A 160 15.68 -10.70 19.45
N ASN A 161 14.61 -9.92 19.37
CA ASN A 161 14.56 -8.51 19.74
C ASN A 161 13.93 -8.28 21.13
N PHE A 162 13.73 -9.32 21.94
CA PHE A 162 13.18 -9.19 23.29
C PHE A 162 13.93 -8.14 24.14
N GLY A 163 13.17 -7.29 24.81
CA GLY A 163 13.68 -6.18 25.62
C GLY A 163 14.10 -4.93 24.84
N ARG A 164 14.07 -4.97 23.50
CA ARG A 164 14.24 -3.76 22.67
C ARG A 164 12.91 -3.05 22.51
N GLN A 165 12.95 -1.72 22.45
CA GLN A 165 11.76 -0.92 22.19
C GLN A 165 11.43 -1.00 20.69
N PRO A 166 10.24 -1.47 20.30
CA PRO A 166 9.85 -1.50 18.89
C PRO A 166 9.54 -0.10 18.37
N TRP A 167 9.80 0.12 17.07
CA TRP A 167 9.47 1.37 16.38
C TRP A 167 8.58 1.05 15.16
N ILE A 168 7.32 0.72 15.43
CA ILE A 168 6.36 0.27 14.41
C ILE A 168 5.85 1.45 13.58
N VAL A 169 6.12 1.42 12.27
CA VAL A 169 5.76 2.51 11.34
C VAL A 169 4.84 2.08 10.19
N GLY A 170 4.58 0.78 10.05
CA GLY A 170 3.65 0.24 9.05
C GLY A 170 2.96 -1.01 9.59
N SER A 171 1.72 -1.22 9.19
CA SER A 171 0.88 -2.36 9.61
C SER A 171 0.04 -2.82 8.44
N ALA A 172 -0.09 -4.13 8.24
CA ALA A 172 -0.94 -4.67 7.19
C ALA A 172 -1.48 -6.06 7.54
N TYR A 173 -2.74 -6.34 7.19
CA TYR A 173 -3.40 -7.61 7.38
C TYR A 173 -3.39 -8.46 6.10
N THR A 174 -3.09 -9.75 6.25
CA THR A 174 -3.29 -10.75 5.18
C THR A 174 -4.76 -11.12 4.98
N ASN A 175 -5.07 -11.81 3.88
CA ASN A 175 -6.43 -12.13 3.46
C ASN A 175 -7.31 -10.88 3.39
N ASN A 176 -6.79 -9.80 2.81
CA ASN A 176 -7.37 -8.47 2.75
C ASN A 176 -8.53 -8.39 1.73
N PHE A 177 -9.61 -9.14 2.01
CA PHE A 177 -10.83 -9.18 1.21
C PHE A 177 -12.06 -9.40 2.11
N ASP A 178 -13.22 -8.92 1.69
CA ASP A 178 -14.46 -9.07 2.47
C ASP A 178 -14.88 -10.53 2.63
N GLY A 179 -15.33 -10.89 3.83
CA GLY A 179 -15.81 -12.24 4.15
C GLY A 179 -14.71 -13.27 4.45
N THR A 180 -13.43 -12.88 4.52
CA THR A 180 -12.40 -13.77 5.07
C THR A 180 -12.70 -14.15 6.53
N THR A 181 -12.25 -15.34 6.94
CA THR A 181 -12.41 -15.84 8.32
C THR A 181 -11.09 -15.89 9.10
N ALA A 182 -9.97 -15.61 8.44
CA ALA A 182 -8.64 -15.63 9.04
C ALA A 182 -7.80 -14.48 8.50
N THR A 183 -6.91 -13.96 9.34
CA THR A 183 -5.95 -12.93 8.97
C THR A 183 -4.77 -12.96 9.94
N VAL A 184 -3.62 -12.51 9.46
CA VAL A 184 -2.37 -12.31 10.21
C VAL A 184 -2.00 -10.84 10.07
N LEU A 185 -1.73 -10.20 11.21
CA LEU A 185 -1.24 -8.82 11.26
C LEU A 185 0.28 -8.82 11.17
N TYR A 186 0.81 -8.18 10.14
CA TYR A 186 2.22 -7.86 10.00
C TYR A 186 2.48 -6.40 10.38
N ASN A 187 3.67 -6.13 10.92
CA ASN A 187 4.16 -4.77 11.08
C ASN A 187 5.60 -4.64 10.59
N ILE A 188 6.02 -3.41 10.32
CA ILE A 188 7.41 -3.07 10.03
C ILE A 188 7.98 -2.26 11.21
N ASP A 189 9.07 -2.75 11.79
CA ASP A 189 9.88 -2.05 12.78
C ASP A 189 11.07 -1.39 12.08
N ALA A 190 11.01 -0.07 11.91
CA ALA A 190 12.05 0.71 11.23
C ALA A 190 13.30 0.95 12.08
N ARG A 191 13.27 0.65 13.39
CA ARG A 191 14.46 0.77 14.24
C ARG A 191 15.31 -0.49 14.23
N GLN A 192 14.66 -1.64 14.07
CA GLN A 192 15.31 -2.93 14.04
C GLN A 192 15.51 -3.44 12.60
N ASP A 193 14.96 -2.76 11.60
CA ASP A 193 14.92 -3.17 10.19
C ASP A 193 14.39 -4.60 10.03
N VAL A 194 13.24 -4.88 10.64
CA VAL A 194 12.59 -6.20 10.59
C VAL A 194 11.11 -6.11 10.24
N LEU A 195 10.65 -7.14 9.52
CA LEU A 195 9.25 -7.52 9.45
C LEU A 195 8.90 -8.34 10.70
N VAL A 196 7.76 -8.04 11.31
CA VAL A 196 7.24 -8.75 12.49
C VAL A 196 5.79 -9.16 12.27
N ILE A 197 5.35 -10.20 12.98
CA ILE A 197 3.94 -10.55 13.17
C ILE A 197 3.50 -10.04 14.54
N GLN A 198 2.36 -9.35 14.61
CA GLN A 198 1.73 -8.94 15.86
C GLN A 198 0.87 -10.08 16.41
N ASN A 199 1.42 -10.88 17.32
CA ASN A 199 0.74 -12.02 17.91
C ASN A 199 1.06 -12.18 19.42
N PRO A 200 0.05 -12.18 20.31
CA PRO A 200 -1.35 -11.86 20.03
C PRO A 200 -1.55 -10.35 19.84
N PRO A 201 -2.36 -9.92 18.85
CA PRO A 201 -2.39 -8.53 18.42
C PRO A 201 -2.92 -7.58 19.50
N ASN A 202 -3.93 -8.00 20.27
CA ASN A 202 -4.52 -7.16 21.32
C ASN A 202 -3.65 -7.07 22.58
N ALA A 203 -2.65 -7.95 22.76
CA ALA A 203 -1.66 -7.82 23.83
C ALA A 203 -0.42 -7.03 23.39
N GLY A 204 -0.33 -6.65 22.11
CA GLY A 204 0.83 -5.94 21.55
C GLY A 204 2.08 -6.80 21.36
N GLY A 205 1.96 -8.13 21.42
CA GLY A 205 3.12 -9.02 21.27
C GLY A 205 3.66 -9.01 19.84
N LEU A 206 4.97 -8.89 19.68
CA LEU A 206 5.67 -8.94 18.39
C LEU A 206 6.54 -10.18 18.30
N VAL A 207 6.52 -10.82 17.12
CA VAL A 207 7.37 -11.95 16.74
C VAL A 207 8.10 -11.60 15.45
N THR A 208 9.43 -11.59 15.49
CA THR A 208 10.30 -11.30 14.36
C THR A 208 10.18 -12.37 13.28
N VAL A 209 9.90 -11.93 12.05
CA VAL A 209 9.90 -12.78 10.85
C VAL A 209 11.30 -12.82 10.25
N GLY A 210 11.87 -11.65 9.98
CA GLY A 210 13.21 -11.52 9.44
C GLY A 210 13.57 -10.10 9.07
N SER A 211 14.80 -9.90 8.60
CA SER A 211 15.33 -8.59 8.24
C SER A 211 14.71 -8.07 6.94
N LEU A 212 14.52 -6.75 6.87
CA LEU A 212 14.10 -6.04 5.66
C LEU A 212 15.15 -6.10 4.54
N GLY A 213 16.39 -6.47 4.86
CA GLY A 213 17.50 -6.50 3.90
C GLY A 213 18.04 -5.11 3.54
N MET A 214 17.55 -4.07 4.19
CA MET A 214 17.96 -2.67 4.03
C MET A 214 17.62 -1.86 5.28
N ASN A 215 18.28 -0.70 5.41
CA ASN A 215 18.07 0.28 6.46
C ASN A 215 16.99 1.28 6.04
N VAL A 216 15.77 1.12 6.56
CA VAL A 216 14.62 1.95 6.14
C VAL A 216 14.46 3.18 7.01
N SER A 217 13.99 4.28 6.42
CA SER A 217 13.55 5.44 7.20
C SER A 217 12.22 5.17 7.91
N THR A 218 11.86 6.03 8.87
CA THR A 218 10.54 5.95 9.53
C THR A 218 9.38 6.40 8.65
N VAL A 219 9.64 7.15 7.57
CA VAL A 219 8.62 7.49 6.57
C VAL A 219 8.48 6.31 5.62
N LEU A 220 7.44 5.52 5.85
CA LEU A 220 7.23 4.24 5.21
C LEU A 220 5.73 3.91 5.12
N GLY A 221 5.28 3.47 3.94
CA GLY A 221 3.97 2.85 3.76
C GLY A 221 4.07 1.34 3.60
N PHE A 222 3.09 0.60 4.11
CA PHE A 222 3.03 -0.86 4.04
C PHE A 222 1.60 -1.32 3.89
N ASP A 223 1.35 -2.16 2.88
CA ASP A 223 0.04 -2.76 2.67
C ASP A 223 0.18 -4.18 2.10
N ILE A 224 -0.83 -5.02 2.34
CA ILE A 224 -0.93 -6.38 1.81
C ILE A 224 -2.20 -6.47 0.96
N LEU A 225 -2.00 -6.79 -0.32
CA LEU A 225 -3.08 -7.11 -1.24
C LEU A 225 -3.26 -8.62 -1.33
N THR A 226 -4.50 -9.09 -1.24
CA THR A 226 -4.83 -10.49 -1.51
C THR A 226 -5.53 -10.66 -2.86
N VAL A 227 -4.95 -11.48 -3.73
CA VAL A 227 -5.56 -11.83 -5.03
C VAL A 227 -5.63 -13.34 -5.18
N ASN A 228 -6.85 -13.86 -5.39
CA ASN A 228 -7.10 -15.30 -5.54
C ASN A 228 -6.51 -16.14 -4.41
N GLY A 229 -6.58 -15.63 -3.17
CA GLY A 229 -6.06 -16.28 -1.97
C GLY A 229 -4.54 -16.19 -1.78
N ASN A 230 -3.82 -15.40 -2.60
CA ASN A 230 -2.39 -15.14 -2.43
C ASN A 230 -2.18 -13.74 -1.89
N ASP A 231 -1.48 -13.64 -0.77
CA ASP A 231 -1.07 -12.37 -0.16
C ASP A 231 0.23 -11.86 -0.79
N MET A 232 0.24 -10.59 -1.18
CA MET A 232 1.38 -9.88 -1.73
C MET A 232 1.63 -8.63 -0.90
N GLY A 233 2.82 -8.53 -0.29
CA GLY A 233 3.21 -7.36 0.48
C GLY A 233 3.85 -6.28 -0.38
N TYR A 234 3.45 -5.03 -0.17
CA TYR A 234 3.98 -3.87 -0.87
C TYR A 234 4.43 -2.80 0.10
N VAL A 235 5.50 -2.09 -0.24
CA VAL A 235 6.04 -1.02 0.59
C VAL A 235 6.39 0.22 -0.24
N ALA A 236 6.23 1.39 0.37
CA ALA A 236 6.85 2.63 -0.06
C ALA A 236 7.91 3.03 0.97
N ILE A 237 9.18 3.01 0.60
CA ILE A 237 10.31 3.15 1.54
C ILE A 237 11.28 4.24 1.12
N ILE A 238 12.05 4.75 2.08
CA ILE A 238 13.28 5.49 1.80
C ILE A 238 14.42 4.66 2.40
N ASP A 239 15.36 4.25 1.55
CA ASP A 239 16.57 3.54 1.97
C ASP A 239 17.61 4.56 2.42
N MET A 240 17.91 4.57 3.72
CA MET A 240 18.78 5.57 4.34
C MET A 240 20.24 5.45 3.87
N ASP A 241 20.65 4.27 3.38
CA ASP A 241 22.02 4.02 2.96
C ASP A 241 22.27 4.41 1.50
N ARG A 242 21.20 4.66 0.70
CA ARG A 242 21.32 5.10 -0.70
C ARG A 242 21.71 6.55 -0.88
N GLY A 243 21.53 7.39 0.15
CA GLY A 243 21.63 8.85 0.03
C GLY A 243 20.58 9.48 -0.89
N ASP A 244 19.52 8.73 -1.24
CA ASP A 244 18.39 9.18 -2.04
C ASP A 244 17.17 9.35 -1.11
N PHE A 245 16.73 10.59 -0.89
CA PHE A 245 15.61 10.90 0.02
C PHE A 245 14.22 10.68 -0.58
N ARG A 246 14.17 10.11 -1.78
CA ARG A 246 12.93 9.88 -2.52
C ARG A 246 12.37 8.52 -2.16
N SER A 247 11.06 8.40 -2.07
CA SER A 247 10.41 7.12 -1.81
C SER A 247 10.54 6.19 -3.02
N TRP A 248 10.85 4.94 -2.74
CA TRP A 248 10.85 3.82 -3.66
C TRP A 248 9.70 2.89 -3.34
N PHE A 249 9.03 2.41 -4.39
CA PHE A 249 8.06 1.35 -4.26
C PHE A 249 8.78 0.00 -4.38
N GLY A 250 8.32 -0.99 -3.62
CA GLY A 250 8.87 -2.33 -3.60
C GLY A 250 7.86 -3.37 -3.15
N GLU A 251 8.26 -4.62 -3.31
CA GLU A 251 7.58 -5.78 -2.73
C GLU A 251 8.30 -6.18 -1.43
N ILE A 252 7.57 -6.78 -0.50
CA ILE A 252 8.14 -7.38 0.71
C ILE A 252 7.70 -8.84 0.80
N ASP A 253 8.67 -9.73 0.99
CA ASP A 253 8.41 -11.15 1.19
C ASP A 253 7.90 -11.37 2.63
N LEU A 254 6.63 -11.75 2.77
CA LEU A 254 5.97 -11.92 4.08
C LEU A 254 6.49 -13.13 4.88
N SER A 255 7.31 -13.99 4.28
CA SER A 255 7.91 -15.15 4.93
C SER A 255 9.33 -14.89 5.42
N THR A 256 10.08 -14.00 4.76
CA THR A 256 11.48 -13.69 5.09
C THR A 256 11.70 -12.27 5.62
N GLY A 257 10.78 -11.35 5.33
CA GLY A 257 10.90 -9.92 5.60
C GLY A 257 11.65 -9.14 4.52
N MET A 258 12.29 -9.79 3.54
CA MET A 258 13.16 -9.08 2.59
C MET A 258 12.37 -8.16 1.66
N ILE A 259 12.82 -6.91 1.55
CA ILE A 259 12.29 -5.93 0.59
C ILE A 259 13.01 -6.07 -0.76
N MET A 260 12.21 -6.13 -1.83
CA MET A 260 12.65 -6.12 -3.23
C MET A 260 12.17 -4.84 -3.92
N PRO A 261 13.04 -3.84 -4.11
CA PRO A 261 12.66 -2.58 -4.75
C PRO A 261 12.25 -2.75 -6.21
N VAL A 262 11.16 -2.10 -6.60
CA VAL A 262 10.65 -2.05 -7.99
C VAL A 262 11.12 -0.78 -8.70
N GLY A 263 10.95 0.40 -8.08
CA GLY A 263 11.36 1.67 -8.68
C GLY A 263 11.01 2.91 -7.85
N PRO A 264 11.59 4.09 -8.18
CA PRO A 264 11.28 5.33 -7.48
C PRO A 264 9.84 5.78 -7.76
N ILE A 265 9.16 6.35 -6.78
CA ILE A 265 7.78 6.81 -6.92
C ILE A 265 7.75 8.20 -7.58
N GLY A 266 7.04 8.32 -8.70
CA GLY A 266 6.75 9.58 -9.38
C GLY A 266 7.93 10.31 -10.03
N GLY A 267 9.12 9.71 -10.09
CA GLY A 267 10.29 10.21 -10.84
C GLY A 267 10.93 11.50 -10.30
N VAL A 268 10.32 12.15 -9.31
CA VAL A 268 10.82 13.35 -8.61
C VAL A 268 11.03 13.04 -7.13
N ALA A 269 11.46 14.02 -6.34
CA ALA A 269 11.72 13.81 -4.92
C ALA A 269 10.47 13.77 -4.02
N LEU A 270 9.57 12.83 -4.31
CA LEU A 270 8.40 12.57 -3.49
C LEU A 270 8.77 11.75 -2.26
N ARG A 271 8.25 12.17 -1.11
CA ARG A 271 8.24 11.41 0.13
C ARG A 271 6.81 10.96 0.38
N VAL A 272 6.60 9.65 0.31
CA VAL A 272 5.32 8.97 0.49
C VAL A 272 5.28 8.44 1.92
N ARG A 273 4.31 8.91 2.69
CA ARG A 273 4.13 8.55 4.11
C ARG A 273 3.40 7.22 4.26
N ASP A 274 2.40 6.96 3.43
CA ASP A 274 1.67 5.69 3.48
C ASP A 274 1.09 5.30 2.11
N ILE A 275 0.73 4.04 1.94
CA ILE A 275 0.14 3.48 0.71
C ILE A 275 -1.06 2.57 1.00
N ALA A 276 -1.95 2.44 0.02
CA ALA A 276 -2.99 1.42 -0.03
C ALA A 276 -3.07 0.85 -1.45
N VAL A 277 -3.11 -0.46 -1.60
CA VAL A 277 -3.00 -1.19 -2.86
C VAL A 277 -4.30 -1.93 -3.12
N VAL A 278 -4.86 -1.76 -4.31
CA VAL A 278 -6.11 -2.39 -4.72
C VAL A 278 -6.02 -3.00 -6.10
N VAL A 279 -6.89 -3.97 -6.38
CA VAL A 279 -7.24 -4.32 -7.75
C VAL A 279 -8.40 -3.40 -8.18
N PRO A 280 -8.25 -2.59 -9.24
CA PRO A 280 -9.33 -1.78 -9.75
C PRO A 280 -10.47 -2.68 -10.24
N GLU A 281 -11.68 -2.38 -9.79
CA GLU A 281 -12.89 -3.06 -10.25
C GLU A 281 -13.02 -2.99 -11.79
N PRO A 282 -13.61 -4.00 -12.46
CA PRO A 282 -13.74 -4.02 -13.91
C PRO A 282 -14.39 -2.75 -14.51
N ALA A 283 -15.26 -2.06 -13.76
CA ALA A 283 -15.92 -0.83 -14.20
C ALA A 283 -14.96 0.37 -14.35
N SER A 284 -13.94 0.50 -13.50
CA SER A 284 -12.94 1.58 -13.61
C SER A 284 -11.99 1.35 -14.78
N LEU A 285 -11.67 0.09 -15.11
CA LEU A 285 -10.91 -0.28 -16.31
C LEU A 285 -11.68 0.07 -17.61
N MET A 286 -13.01 -0.09 -17.63
CA MET A 286 -13.83 0.31 -18.78
C MET A 286 -13.88 1.84 -18.95
N ALA A 287 -13.97 2.60 -17.86
CA ALA A 287 -13.96 4.06 -17.92
C ALA A 287 -12.60 4.62 -18.41
N LEU A 288 -11.49 4.03 -17.95
CA LEU A 288 -10.14 4.41 -18.34
C LEU A 288 -9.86 4.10 -19.83
N SER A 289 -10.26 2.92 -20.28
CA SER A 289 -10.13 2.51 -21.69
C SER A 289 -11.00 3.35 -22.63
N ALA A 290 -12.22 3.70 -22.22
CA ALA A 290 -13.08 4.63 -22.97
C ALA A 290 -12.46 6.04 -23.08
N GLY A 291 -11.84 6.54 -21.99
CA GLY A 291 -11.14 7.83 -21.99
C GLY A 291 -9.94 7.87 -22.95
N LEU A 292 -9.12 6.83 -22.95
CA LEU A 292 -7.97 6.68 -23.87
C LEU A 292 -8.41 6.58 -25.34
N ALA A 293 -9.48 5.83 -25.62
CA ALA A 293 -10.06 5.72 -26.96
C ALA A 293 -10.61 7.07 -27.45
N ALA A 294 -11.28 7.84 -26.58
CA ALA A 294 -11.78 9.18 -26.90
C ALA A 294 -10.64 10.17 -27.20
N LEU A 295 -9.54 10.12 -26.45
CA LEU A 295 -8.34 10.94 -26.68
C LEU A 295 -7.67 10.59 -28.02
N ALA A 296 -7.52 9.31 -28.34
CA ALA A 296 -6.98 8.86 -29.63
C ALA A 296 -7.86 9.27 -30.82
N ALA A 297 -9.18 9.16 -30.68
CA ALA A 297 -10.14 9.60 -31.69
C ALA A 297 -10.10 11.13 -31.92
N ARG A 298 -9.98 11.90 -30.83
CA ARG A 298 -9.85 13.37 -30.90
C ARG A 298 -8.54 13.81 -31.57
N ARG A 299 -7.44 13.08 -31.33
CA ARG A 299 -6.14 13.33 -31.97
C ARG A 299 -6.15 13.00 -33.47
N ARG A 300 -6.90 11.99 -33.91
CA ARG A 300 -7.13 11.68 -35.33
C ARG A 300 -7.98 12.72 -36.05
N ARG A 301 -9.00 13.28 -35.39
CA ARG A 301 -9.85 14.34 -35.96
C ARG A 301 -9.15 15.70 -36.12
N ARG A 302 -8.11 15.98 -35.34
CA ARG A 302 -7.30 17.22 -35.45
C ARG A 302 -6.17 17.15 -36.49
N ARG A 303 -5.95 15.99 -37.11
CA ARG A 303 -4.92 15.76 -38.14
C ARG A 303 -5.51 15.64 -39.56
N LYS A 304 -6.82 15.85 -39.71
CA LYS A 304 -7.51 16.07 -40.98
C LYS A 304 -7.98 17.53 -40.99
#